data_AF-A0AA95EYZ8-F1
#
_entry.id   AF-A0AA95EYZ8-F1
#
_cell.length_a   1.000
_cell.length_b   1.000
_cell.length_c   1.000
_cell.angle_alpha   90.00
_cell.angle_beta   90.00
_cell.angle_gamma   90.00
#
_symmetry.space_group_name_H-M   'P 1'
#
loop_
_entity.id
_entity.type
_entity.pdbx_description
1 polymer ?
#
loop_
_entity_poly.entity_id
_entity_poly.type
_entity_poly.pdbx_seq_one_letter_code
_entity_poly.pdbx_strand_id
1 'polypeptide(L)'
;MQEEYRKEYKEYLMELFSEAAENSPIDFIYSLLRVTGLHFGHWDPYVELRRAFEDYNKILSFANEQGGKMPLRVGLLMYCQAIEMTAIHELLANIFRCKSGLPFVIKPFMDMQRPVKKRAPFSVIPPSANSKIKRLKKMASESGDTQFEAVIESFYDDQIRNAFVHSDYCITDDEFRWTEGGNSTSKDLSYISEIITRCFAFYEALFNTWKSYLQWFKTYPRFTKMPQFEVFELLTNEEGLFGFAVHFSNGQKAFFERHEEKVDSCNLYIEKDGSINFFVGDLEKLEKAWKVDGKEFE
;
A
#
# COMPACT_ATOMS: atom_id res chain seq x y z
N MET A 1 -22.47 12.12 4.93
CA MET A 1 -21.07 12.47 5.26
C MET A 1 -20.13 11.31 4.98
N GLN A 2 -20.07 10.22 5.78
CA GLN A 2 -19.13 9.13 5.49
C GLN A 2 -19.26 8.53 4.08
N GLU A 3 -20.49 8.28 3.62
CA GLU A 3 -20.74 7.74 2.27
C GLU A 3 -20.31 8.69 1.14
N GLU A 4 -20.43 9.99 1.38
CA GLU A 4 -20.05 11.03 0.43
C GLU A 4 -18.52 11.08 0.28
N TYR A 5 -17.80 11.09 1.40
CA TYR A 5 -16.34 10.98 1.40
C TYR A 5 -15.86 9.67 0.75
N ARG A 6 -16.53 8.54 1.02
CA ARG A 6 -16.20 7.26 0.39
C ARG A 6 -16.33 7.31 -1.13
N LYS A 7 -17.39 7.94 -1.63
CA LYS A 7 -17.60 8.12 -3.07
C LYS A 7 -16.53 9.01 -3.68
N GLU A 8 -16.28 10.17 -3.09
CA GLU A 8 -15.25 11.13 -3.52
C GLU A 8 -13.86 10.46 -3.60
N TYR A 9 -13.43 9.81 -2.52
CA TYR A 9 -12.12 9.15 -2.49
C TYR A 9 -12.06 7.95 -3.43
N LYS A 10 -13.16 7.21 -3.62
CA LYS A 10 -13.21 6.11 -4.57
C LYS A 10 -13.03 6.59 -6.01
N GLU A 11 -13.70 7.67 -6.40
CA GLU A 11 -13.56 8.26 -7.73
C GLU A 11 -12.10 8.67 -8.00
N TYR A 12 -11.50 9.42 -7.06
CA TYR A 12 -10.09 9.79 -7.11
C TYR A 12 -9.14 8.58 -7.21
N LEU A 13 -9.33 7.57 -6.35
CA LEU A 13 -8.45 6.40 -6.31
C LEU A 13 -8.59 5.51 -7.54
N MET A 14 -9.79 5.40 -8.12
CA MET A 14 -10.00 4.68 -9.38
C MET A 14 -9.27 5.35 -10.53
N GLU A 15 -9.31 6.68 -10.63
CA GLU A 15 -8.55 7.45 -11.64
C GLU A 15 -7.05 7.24 -11.47
N LEU A 16 -6.53 7.43 -10.24
CA LEU A 16 -5.12 7.22 -9.92
C LEU A 16 -4.63 5.81 -10.27
N PHE A 17 -5.40 4.77 -9.94
CA PHE A 17 -5.02 3.39 -10.25
C PHE A 17 -5.12 3.09 -11.75
N SER A 18 -6.08 3.68 -12.47
CA SER A 18 -6.21 3.51 -13.92
C SER A 18 -4.99 4.06 -14.65
N GLU A 19 -4.59 5.29 -14.34
CA GLU A 19 -3.42 5.91 -14.94
C GLU A 19 -2.13 5.14 -14.62
N ALA A 20 -1.99 4.64 -13.40
CA ALA A 20 -0.88 3.78 -13.02
C ALA A 20 -0.85 2.46 -13.83
N ALA A 21 -2.01 1.84 -14.03
CA ALA A 21 -2.15 0.62 -14.82
C ALA A 21 -1.83 0.84 -16.31
N GLU A 22 -2.22 2.00 -16.85
CA GLU A 22 -1.98 2.37 -18.25
C GLU A 22 -0.50 2.69 -18.50
N ASN A 23 0.15 3.44 -17.60
CA ASN A 23 1.52 3.91 -17.80
C ASN A 23 2.59 2.85 -17.49
N SER A 24 2.33 1.91 -16.59
CA SER A 24 3.27 0.84 -16.24
C SER A 24 2.55 -0.45 -15.82
N PRO A 25 1.94 -1.19 -16.77
CA PRO A 25 1.04 -2.30 -16.47
C PRO A 25 1.68 -3.44 -15.66
N ILE A 26 2.93 -3.78 -15.97
CA ILE A 26 3.65 -4.86 -15.26
C ILE A 26 4.04 -4.42 -13.85
N ASP A 27 4.61 -3.22 -13.70
CA ASP A 27 4.95 -2.67 -12.37
C ASP A 27 3.71 -2.41 -11.51
N PHE A 28 2.57 -2.08 -12.14
CA PHE A 28 1.29 -1.95 -11.46
C PHE A 28 0.84 -3.30 -10.90
N ILE A 29 0.99 -4.40 -11.65
CA ILE A 29 0.76 -5.76 -11.14
C ILE A 29 1.66 -6.05 -9.93
N TYR A 30 2.95 -5.70 -9.99
CA TYR A 30 3.87 -5.87 -8.86
C TYR A 30 3.44 -5.04 -7.63
N SER A 31 2.93 -3.84 -7.87
CA SER A 31 2.40 -2.94 -6.84
C SER A 31 1.17 -3.54 -6.15
N LEU A 32 0.20 -4.04 -6.92
CA LEU A 32 -1.02 -4.65 -6.39
C LEU A 32 -0.70 -5.92 -5.58
N LEU A 33 0.20 -6.75 -6.09
CA LEU A 33 0.67 -7.97 -5.42
C LEU A 33 1.62 -7.67 -4.25
N ARG A 34 2.04 -6.41 -4.10
CA ARG A 34 3.00 -5.95 -3.09
C ARG A 34 4.21 -6.89 -3.10
N VAL A 35 4.88 -7.03 -4.23
CA VAL A 35 5.99 -7.99 -4.35
C VAL A 35 7.05 -7.70 -3.29
N THR A 36 7.45 -8.74 -2.57
CA THR A 36 8.47 -8.68 -1.50
C THR A 36 9.39 -9.88 -1.59
N GLY A 37 10.37 -9.97 -0.69
CA GLY A 37 11.12 -11.20 -0.49
C GLY A 37 10.24 -12.35 0.06
N LEU A 38 10.81 -13.55 0.02
CA LEU A 38 10.22 -14.77 0.57
C LEU A 38 9.92 -14.62 2.06
N HIS A 39 8.71 -14.99 2.47
CA HIS A 39 8.36 -15.11 3.87
C HIS A 39 7.33 -16.22 4.09
N PHE A 40 7.47 -16.93 5.21
CA PHE A 40 6.49 -17.92 5.67
C PHE A 40 5.27 -17.21 6.29
N GLY A 41 4.26 -17.98 6.70
CA GLY A 41 2.99 -17.46 7.20
C GLY A 41 3.11 -16.48 8.36
N HIS A 42 2.11 -15.61 8.49
CA HIS A 42 1.98 -14.57 9.53
C HIS A 42 2.97 -13.40 9.45
N TRP A 43 3.60 -13.18 8.30
CA TRP A 43 4.47 -12.01 8.05
C TRP A 43 3.87 -11.00 7.06
N ASP A 44 2.58 -11.09 6.71
CA ASP A 44 1.91 -10.11 5.85
C ASP A 44 1.15 -9.06 6.71
N PRO A 45 1.67 -7.83 6.85
CA PRO A 45 1.02 -6.80 7.66
C PRO A 45 -0.34 -6.40 7.14
N TYR A 46 -0.64 -6.59 5.86
CA TYR A 46 -1.92 -6.22 5.26
C TYR A 46 -3.04 -7.19 5.63
N VAL A 47 -2.73 -8.48 5.72
CA VAL A 47 -3.68 -9.48 6.21
C VAL A 47 -4.07 -9.16 7.65
N GLU A 48 -3.06 -8.93 8.50
CA GLU A 48 -3.26 -8.55 9.89
C GLU A 48 -4.09 -7.27 10.00
N LEU A 49 -3.82 -6.31 9.10
CA LEU A 49 -4.53 -5.05 9.05
C LEU A 49 -6.02 -5.20 8.77
N ARG A 50 -6.38 -6.02 7.78
CA ARG A 50 -7.78 -6.26 7.40
C ARG A 50 -8.54 -6.86 8.58
N ARG A 51 -7.94 -7.85 9.24
CA ARG A 51 -8.49 -8.47 10.45
C ARG A 51 -8.64 -7.45 11.58
N ALA A 52 -7.63 -6.61 11.79
CA ALA A 52 -7.67 -5.55 12.79
C ALA A 52 -8.82 -4.55 12.53
N PHE A 53 -9.05 -4.14 11.27
CA PHE A 53 -10.19 -3.29 10.93
C PHE A 53 -11.55 -3.94 11.25
N GLU A 54 -11.71 -5.24 10.99
CA GLU A 54 -12.92 -5.99 11.34
C GLU A 54 -13.13 -6.01 12.87
N ASP A 55 -12.07 -6.19 13.65
CA ASP A 55 -12.14 -6.15 15.11
C ASP A 55 -12.42 -4.74 15.64
N TYR A 56 -11.82 -3.72 15.02
CA TYR A 56 -12.08 -2.34 15.39
C TYR A 56 -13.52 -1.92 15.16
N ASN A 57 -14.16 -2.38 14.10
CA ASN A 57 -15.59 -2.12 13.89
C ASN A 57 -16.44 -2.67 15.06
N LYS A 58 -16.13 -3.87 15.57
CA LYS A 58 -16.82 -4.45 16.73
C LYS A 58 -16.59 -3.60 17.99
N ILE A 59 -15.33 -3.19 18.23
CA ILE A 59 -14.97 -2.37 19.39
C ILE A 59 -15.62 -0.99 19.32
N LEU A 60 -15.69 -0.39 18.14
CA LEU A 60 -16.32 0.91 17.93
C LEU A 60 -17.83 0.84 18.14
N SER A 61 -18.50 -0.21 17.65
CA SER A 61 -19.92 -0.46 17.94
C SER A 61 -20.17 -0.56 19.45
N PHE A 62 -19.36 -1.35 20.16
CA PHE A 62 -19.44 -1.44 21.61
C PHE A 62 -19.18 -0.09 22.30
N ALA A 63 -18.17 0.65 21.88
CA ALA A 63 -17.84 1.96 22.43
C ALA A 63 -18.99 2.96 22.26
N ASN A 64 -19.66 2.94 21.09
CA ASN A 64 -20.84 3.76 20.81
C ASN A 64 -22.00 3.45 21.76
N GLU A 65 -22.21 2.19 22.12
CA GLU A 65 -23.23 1.79 23.10
C GLU A 65 -22.92 2.32 24.51
N GLN A 66 -21.64 2.38 24.90
CA GLN A 66 -21.23 2.91 26.19
C GLN A 66 -21.31 4.44 26.26
N GLY A 67 -21.11 5.13 25.12
CA GLY A 67 -21.17 6.58 25.02
C GLY A 67 -20.03 7.31 25.74
N GLY A 68 -20.27 8.58 26.07
CA GLY A 68 -19.27 9.45 26.67
C GLY A 68 -18.02 9.63 25.78
N LYS A 69 -16.84 9.57 26.39
CA LYS A 69 -15.54 9.80 25.71
C LYS A 69 -14.96 8.53 25.07
N MET A 70 -15.60 7.38 25.27
CA MET A 70 -15.08 6.08 24.81
C MET A 70 -15.06 5.96 23.29
N PRO A 71 -16.14 6.31 22.54
CA PRO A 71 -16.13 6.29 21.08
C PRO A 71 -14.98 7.08 20.48
N LEU A 72 -14.73 8.27 21.01
CA LEU A 72 -13.69 9.16 20.51
C LEU A 72 -12.29 8.58 20.75
N ARG A 73 -12.02 8.01 21.93
CA ARG A 73 -10.73 7.38 22.24
C ARG A 73 -10.46 6.16 21.36
N VAL A 74 -11.48 5.33 21.14
CA VAL A 74 -11.37 4.17 20.24
C VAL A 74 -11.15 4.65 18.80
N GLY A 75 -11.92 5.64 18.34
CA GLY A 75 -11.75 6.23 17.01
C GLY A 75 -10.37 6.84 16.78
N LEU A 76 -9.83 7.57 17.76
CA LEU A 76 -8.48 8.13 17.71
C LEU A 76 -7.39 7.05 17.69
N LEU A 77 -7.56 5.97 18.46
CA LEU A 77 -6.64 4.82 18.44
C LEU A 77 -6.56 4.20 17.05
N MET A 78 -7.73 3.91 16.47
CA MET A 78 -7.86 3.37 15.13
C MET A 78 -7.30 4.32 14.06
N TYR A 79 -7.60 5.62 14.17
CA TYR A 79 -7.08 6.67 13.28
C TYR A 79 -5.54 6.72 13.31
N CYS A 80 -4.94 6.73 14.50
CA CYS A 80 -3.48 6.77 14.66
C CYS A 80 -2.81 5.52 14.08
N GLN A 81 -3.44 4.36 14.23
CA GLN A 81 -2.93 3.15 13.60
C GLN A 81 -3.06 3.19 12.08
N ALA A 82 -4.17 3.72 11.56
CA ALA A 82 -4.40 3.83 10.12
C ALA A 82 -3.33 4.66 9.42
N ILE A 83 -3.06 5.86 9.92
CA ILE A 83 -2.05 6.75 9.33
C ILE A 83 -0.60 6.27 9.50
N GLU A 84 -0.33 5.23 10.29
CA GLU A 84 1.00 4.64 10.46
C GLU A 84 1.27 3.43 9.54
N MET A 85 0.29 3.05 8.72
CA MET A 85 0.33 1.83 7.92
C MET A 85 1.40 1.87 6.82
N THR A 86 2.57 1.28 7.10
CA THR A 86 3.70 1.28 6.15
C THR A 86 3.37 0.58 4.83
N ALA A 87 2.66 -0.54 4.85
CA ALA A 87 2.26 -1.25 3.63
C ALA A 87 1.41 -0.39 2.69
N ILE A 88 0.59 0.50 3.25
CA ILE A 88 -0.27 1.42 2.49
C ILE A 88 0.53 2.57 1.90
N HIS A 89 1.45 3.14 2.67
CA HIS A 89 2.39 4.13 2.13
C HIS A 89 3.24 3.54 1.00
N GLU A 90 3.73 2.30 1.15
CA GLU A 90 4.54 1.62 0.13
C GLU A 90 3.72 1.31 -1.14
N LEU A 91 2.45 0.91 -0.98
CA LEU A 91 1.52 0.75 -2.10
C LEU A 91 1.33 2.07 -2.84
N LEU A 92 0.90 3.14 -2.16
CA LEU A 92 0.66 4.44 -2.77
C LEU A 92 1.92 5.00 -3.46
N ALA A 93 3.09 4.84 -2.84
CA ALA A 93 4.35 5.26 -3.45
C ALA A 93 4.60 4.54 -4.78
N ASN A 94 4.37 3.22 -4.83
CA ASN A 94 4.52 2.48 -6.08
C ASN A 94 3.44 2.80 -7.11
N ILE A 95 2.20 3.09 -6.69
CA ILE A 95 1.15 3.60 -7.60
C ILE A 95 1.59 4.91 -8.27
N PHE A 96 2.15 5.87 -7.51
CA PHE A 96 2.70 7.10 -8.09
C PHE A 96 3.90 6.84 -9.01
N ARG A 97 4.77 5.87 -8.68
CA ARG A 97 5.87 5.47 -9.57
C ARG A 97 5.32 4.95 -10.90
N CYS A 98 4.36 4.03 -10.87
CA CYS A 98 3.72 3.50 -12.07
C CYS A 98 3.03 4.62 -12.88
N LYS A 99 2.30 5.52 -12.22
CA LYS A 99 1.71 6.71 -12.88
C LYS A 99 2.78 7.56 -13.57
N SER A 100 3.98 7.69 -13.00
CA SER A 100 5.10 8.41 -13.62
C SER A 100 5.92 7.58 -14.62
N GLY A 101 5.53 6.34 -14.96
CA GLY A 101 6.33 5.49 -15.85
C GLY A 101 7.62 4.97 -15.21
N LEU A 102 7.74 5.03 -13.88
CA LEU A 102 8.89 4.56 -13.12
C LEU A 102 8.68 3.11 -12.65
N PRO A 103 9.75 2.30 -12.59
CA PRO A 103 9.63 0.90 -12.20
C PRO A 103 9.17 0.74 -10.75
N PHE A 104 8.49 -0.35 -10.44
CA PHE A 104 8.15 -0.75 -9.09
C PHE A 104 9.42 -0.90 -8.22
N VAL A 105 9.31 -0.56 -6.94
CA VAL A 105 10.38 -0.75 -5.95
C VAL A 105 9.82 -1.38 -4.67
N ILE A 106 10.48 -2.43 -4.17
CA ILE A 106 10.00 -3.19 -3.00
C ILE A 106 9.96 -2.33 -1.73
N LYS A 107 10.93 -1.42 -1.56
CA LYS A 107 11.02 -0.50 -0.41
C LYS A 107 11.21 0.95 -0.87
N PRO A 108 10.13 1.63 -1.30
CA PRO A 108 10.22 2.96 -1.91
C PRO A 108 10.70 4.07 -0.97
N PHE A 109 10.80 3.79 0.34
CA PHE A 109 11.32 4.71 1.36
C PHE A 109 12.66 4.26 1.98
N MET A 110 13.35 3.29 1.37
CA MET A 110 14.62 2.76 1.89
C MET A 110 15.69 3.85 2.00
N ASP A 111 15.71 4.79 1.06
CA ASP A 111 16.62 5.95 1.02
C ASP A 111 16.44 6.90 2.22
N MET A 112 15.29 6.86 2.89
CA MET A 112 14.97 7.71 4.03
C MET A 112 15.36 7.09 5.38
N GLN A 113 15.82 5.83 5.39
CA GLN A 113 16.22 5.13 6.59
C GLN A 113 17.52 5.72 7.17
N ARG A 114 17.61 5.79 8.50
CA ARG A 114 18.79 6.33 9.19
C ARG A 114 19.52 5.21 9.95
N PRO A 115 20.85 5.13 9.90
CA PRO A 115 21.57 4.12 10.68
C PRO A 115 21.43 4.38 12.18
N VAL A 116 21.11 3.35 12.97
CA VAL A 116 21.02 3.45 14.45
C VAL A 116 22.39 3.72 15.06
N LYS A 117 23.45 3.12 14.50
CA LYS A 117 24.85 3.33 14.90
C LYS A 117 25.73 3.29 13.66
N LYS A 118 26.81 4.10 13.64
CA LYS A 118 27.79 4.15 12.52
C LYS A 118 28.43 2.79 12.14
N ARG A 119 28.36 1.77 12.99
CA ARG A 119 29.00 0.45 12.81
C ARG A 119 28.03 -0.74 12.75
N ALA A 120 26.71 -0.49 12.67
CA ALA A 120 25.70 -1.54 12.60
C ALA A 120 24.92 -1.42 11.28
N PRO A 121 25.45 -1.97 10.16
CA PRO A 121 24.87 -1.77 8.83
C PRO A 121 23.46 -2.35 8.68
N PHE A 122 23.07 -3.29 9.55
CA PHE A 122 21.75 -3.92 9.56
C PHE A 122 20.76 -3.29 10.54
N SER A 123 21.16 -2.25 11.28
CA SER A 123 20.29 -1.58 12.25
C SER A 123 19.93 -0.19 11.75
N VAL A 124 18.70 -0.05 11.28
CA VAL A 124 18.16 1.18 10.70
C VAL A 124 16.91 1.65 11.44
N ILE A 125 16.74 2.96 11.51
CA ILE A 125 15.54 3.64 11.99
C ILE A 125 14.68 3.92 10.76
N PRO A 126 13.46 3.37 10.68
CA PRO A 126 12.56 3.65 9.57
C PRO A 126 12.08 5.12 9.61
N PRO A 127 11.70 5.69 8.45
CA PRO A 127 11.09 7.02 8.42
C PRO A 127 9.73 7.01 9.13
N SER A 128 9.40 8.13 9.79
CA SER A 128 8.09 8.34 10.43
C SER A 128 6.96 8.43 9.40
N ALA A 129 5.70 8.22 9.82
CA ALA A 129 4.52 8.42 8.97
C ALA A 129 4.50 9.82 8.32
N ASN A 130 4.73 10.88 9.11
CA ASN A 130 4.82 12.25 8.59
C ASN A 130 5.87 12.38 7.48
N SER A 131 7.03 11.74 7.63
CA SER A 131 8.08 11.76 6.61
C SER A 131 7.63 11.04 5.33
N LYS A 132 6.98 9.88 5.46
CA LYS A 132 6.42 9.13 4.32
C LYS A 132 5.31 9.92 3.62
N ILE A 133 4.41 10.55 4.36
CA ILE A 133 3.33 11.38 3.80
C ILE A 133 3.89 12.58 3.04
N LYS A 134 4.90 13.28 3.59
CA LYS A 134 5.59 14.35 2.87
C LYS A 134 6.23 13.85 1.57
N ARG A 135 6.84 12.65 1.59
CA ARG A 135 7.39 12.02 0.39
C ARG A 135 6.31 11.67 -0.62
N LEU A 136 5.17 11.13 -0.19
CA LEU A 136 4.03 10.82 -1.05
C LEU A 136 3.43 12.08 -1.69
N LYS A 137 3.24 13.16 -0.94
CA LYS A 137 2.80 14.45 -1.49
C LYS A 137 3.75 14.97 -2.57
N LYS A 138 5.06 14.86 -2.34
CA LYS A 138 6.07 15.20 -3.35
C LYS A 138 5.94 14.34 -4.60
N MET A 139 5.81 13.02 -4.44
CA MET A 139 5.65 12.09 -5.56
C MET A 139 4.36 12.35 -6.34
N ALA A 140 3.25 12.64 -5.65
CA ALA A 140 1.99 13.02 -6.26
C ALA A 140 2.16 14.26 -7.14
N SER A 141 2.73 15.33 -6.58
CA SER A 141 3.03 16.57 -7.32
C SER A 141 3.96 16.33 -8.52
N GLU A 142 5.02 15.54 -8.36
CA GLU A 142 5.95 15.18 -9.45
C GLU A 142 5.28 14.33 -10.54
N SER A 143 4.24 13.57 -10.19
CA SER A 143 3.43 12.78 -11.13
C SER A 143 2.26 13.57 -11.76
N GLY A 144 2.12 14.86 -11.45
CA GLY A 144 1.02 15.71 -11.93
C GLY A 144 -0.31 15.51 -11.19
N ASP A 145 -0.32 14.73 -10.10
CA ASP A 145 -1.48 14.60 -9.23
C ASP A 145 -1.58 15.81 -8.28
N THR A 146 -2.64 16.60 -8.47
CA THR A 146 -2.92 17.80 -7.67
C THR A 146 -3.96 17.58 -6.58
N GLN A 147 -4.60 16.41 -6.54
CA GLN A 147 -5.69 16.09 -5.61
C GLN A 147 -5.19 15.38 -4.35
N PHE A 148 -4.12 14.57 -4.45
CA PHE A 148 -3.62 13.77 -3.35
C PHE A 148 -3.35 14.58 -2.08
N GLU A 149 -2.72 15.75 -2.22
CA GLU A 149 -2.40 16.61 -1.08
C GLU A 149 -3.67 17.05 -0.35
N ALA A 150 -4.69 17.51 -1.07
CA ALA A 150 -5.97 17.91 -0.49
C ALA A 150 -6.69 16.73 0.19
N VAL A 151 -6.67 15.54 -0.45
CA VAL A 151 -7.25 14.32 0.11
C VAL A 151 -6.59 13.97 1.45
N ILE A 152 -5.25 13.93 1.50
CA ILE A 152 -4.53 13.60 2.73
C ILE A 152 -4.72 14.69 3.80
N GLU A 153 -4.65 15.98 3.45
CA GLU A 153 -4.84 17.08 4.40
C GLU A 153 -6.25 17.13 4.98
N SER A 154 -7.24 16.56 4.29
CA SER A 154 -8.60 16.49 4.81
C SER A 154 -8.73 15.60 6.05
N PHE A 155 -7.78 14.70 6.31
CA PHE A 155 -7.84 13.81 7.48
C PHE A 155 -6.53 13.64 8.25
N TYR A 156 -5.36 13.96 7.70
CA TYR A 156 -4.08 13.80 8.38
C TYR A 156 -3.72 15.05 9.18
N ASP A 157 -3.76 14.91 10.51
CA ASP A 157 -3.25 15.89 11.46
C ASP A 157 -2.15 15.26 12.34
N ASP A 158 -0.90 15.69 12.11
CA ASP A 158 0.29 15.22 12.83
C ASP A 158 0.28 15.62 14.31
N GLN A 159 -0.31 16.76 14.65
CA GLN A 159 -0.36 17.25 16.03
C GLN A 159 -1.34 16.41 16.85
N ILE A 160 -2.53 16.13 16.31
CA ILE A 160 -3.51 15.23 16.96
C ILE A 160 -2.93 13.82 17.09
N ARG A 161 -2.30 13.30 16.03
CA ARG A 161 -1.62 12.00 16.05
C ARG A 161 -0.58 11.94 17.17
N ASN A 162 0.30 12.94 17.25
CA ASN A 162 1.38 12.95 18.25
C ASN A 162 0.83 13.08 19.67
N ALA A 163 -0.10 14.00 19.90
CA ALA A 163 -0.77 14.19 21.19
C ALA A 163 -1.41 12.89 21.68
N PHE A 164 -2.13 12.17 20.83
CA PHE A 164 -2.76 10.91 21.21
C PHE A 164 -1.75 9.79 21.46
N VAL A 165 -0.80 9.56 20.55
CA VAL A 165 0.20 8.48 20.65
C VAL A 165 1.10 8.64 21.88
N HIS A 166 1.42 9.88 22.26
CA HIS A 166 2.23 10.18 23.44
C HIS A 166 1.41 10.35 24.72
N SER A 167 0.09 10.14 24.67
CA SER A 167 -0.84 10.35 25.80
C SER A 167 -0.78 11.77 26.38
N ASP A 168 -0.36 12.75 25.57
CA ASP A 168 -0.40 14.17 25.89
C ASP A 168 -1.72 14.77 25.40
N TYR A 169 -2.83 14.36 26.01
CA TYR A 169 -4.11 14.95 25.67
C TYR A 169 -5.14 14.90 26.79
N CYS A 170 -6.07 15.86 26.75
CA CYS A 170 -7.27 15.90 27.57
C CYS A 170 -8.49 16.03 26.66
N ILE A 171 -9.51 15.18 26.87
CA ILE A 171 -10.81 15.31 26.21
C ILE A 171 -11.76 16.00 27.19
N THR A 172 -12.24 17.19 26.87
CA THR A 172 -13.33 17.87 27.59
C THR A 172 -14.68 17.45 26.99
N ASP A 173 -15.75 18.20 27.26
CA ASP A 173 -17.05 17.92 26.67
C ASP A 173 -17.14 18.42 25.22
N ASP A 174 -16.32 19.42 24.87
CA ASP A 174 -16.36 20.10 23.56
C ASP A 174 -15.03 20.08 22.81
N GLU A 175 -13.91 19.79 23.49
CA GLU A 175 -12.56 19.92 22.90
C GLU A 175 -11.61 18.75 23.19
N PHE A 176 -10.70 18.54 22.24
CA PHE A 176 -9.47 17.78 22.39
C PHE A 176 -8.31 18.76 22.58
N ARG A 177 -7.61 18.67 23.73
CA ARG A 177 -6.55 19.61 24.14
C ARG A 177 -5.23 18.88 24.32
N TRP A 178 -4.11 19.52 23.97
CA TRP A 178 -2.76 18.99 24.18
C TRP A 178 -1.76 20.10 24.50
N THR A 179 -0.56 19.74 24.95
CA THR A 179 0.46 20.70 25.44
C THR A 179 1.87 20.48 24.90
N GLU A 180 2.15 19.32 24.33
CA GLU A 180 3.44 18.92 23.80
C GLU A 180 3.67 19.51 22.41
N GLY A 181 4.89 20.00 22.18
CA GLY A 181 5.30 20.60 20.91
C GLY A 181 5.02 22.11 20.76
N GLY A 182 4.57 22.81 21.81
CA GLY A 182 4.41 24.27 21.77
C GLY A 182 3.50 24.84 22.86
N ASN A 183 2.72 25.87 22.51
CA ASN A 183 1.69 26.43 23.38
C ASN A 183 0.53 25.45 23.52
N SER A 184 -0.09 25.41 24.70
CA SER A 184 -1.33 24.66 24.91
C SER A 184 -2.37 25.02 23.84
N THR A 185 -2.84 24.01 23.12
CA THR A 185 -3.71 24.16 21.95
C THR A 185 -4.89 23.19 22.06
N SER A 186 -5.98 23.49 21.36
CA SER A 186 -7.19 22.67 21.31
C SER A 186 -7.82 22.61 19.92
N LYS A 187 -8.69 21.61 19.73
CA LYS A 187 -9.60 21.45 18.58
C LYS A 187 -10.96 20.97 19.06
N ASP A 188 -12.02 21.38 18.37
CA ASP A 188 -13.38 20.92 18.65
C ASP A 188 -13.52 19.40 18.41
N LEU A 189 -14.32 18.71 19.22
CA LEU A 189 -14.55 17.26 19.05
C LEU A 189 -15.23 16.92 17.71
N SER A 190 -15.98 17.87 17.13
CA SER A 190 -16.56 17.73 15.80
C SER A 190 -15.48 17.59 14.72
N TYR A 191 -14.42 18.42 14.80
CA TYR A 191 -13.27 18.32 13.90
C TYR A 191 -12.55 16.98 14.06
N ILE A 192 -12.32 16.53 15.30
CA ILE A 192 -11.71 15.22 15.56
C ILE A 192 -12.54 14.09 14.95
N SER A 193 -13.86 14.15 15.12
CA SER A 193 -14.79 13.17 14.56
C SER A 193 -14.79 13.19 13.03
N GLU A 194 -14.67 14.37 12.42
CA GLU A 194 -14.59 14.54 10.97
C GLU A 194 -13.32 13.91 10.40
N ILE A 195 -12.14 14.20 10.96
CA ILE A 195 -10.88 13.62 10.45
C ILE A 195 -10.84 12.10 10.61
N ILE A 196 -11.40 11.56 11.69
CA ILE A 196 -11.54 10.11 11.90
C ILE A 196 -12.44 9.52 10.81
N THR A 197 -13.59 10.14 10.56
CA THR A 197 -14.57 9.69 9.56
C THR A 197 -13.97 9.71 8.15
N ARG A 198 -13.28 10.79 7.78
CA ARG A 198 -12.60 10.93 6.49
C ARG A 198 -11.46 9.93 6.33
N CYS A 199 -10.66 9.72 7.37
CA CYS A 199 -9.60 8.72 7.37
C CYS A 199 -10.17 7.33 7.04
N PHE A 200 -11.21 6.87 7.75
CA PHE A 200 -11.80 5.56 7.45
C PHE A 200 -12.47 5.49 6.08
N ALA A 201 -13.13 6.57 5.65
CA ALA A 201 -13.69 6.63 4.32
C ALA A 201 -12.60 6.46 3.24
N PHE A 202 -11.44 7.10 3.41
CA PHE A 202 -10.30 6.97 2.49
C PHE A 202 -9.74 5.56 2.46
N TYR A 203 -9.46 4.96 3.62
CA TYR A 203 -8.91 3.60 3.68
C TYR A 203 -9.89 2.55 3.15
N GLU A 204 -11.18 2.67 3.44
CA GLU A 204 -12.21 1.79 2.89
C GLU A 204 -12.29 1.92 1.36
N ALA A 205 -12.27 3.14 0.82
CA ALA A 205 -12.21 3.38 -0.62
C ALA A 205 -10.95 2.77 -1.24
N LEU A 206 -9.78 2.95 -0.62
CA LEU A 206 -8.51 2.38 -1.08
C LEU A 206 -8.52 0.86 -1.14
N PHE A 207 -8.97 0.21 -0.07
CA PHE A 207 -9.05 -1.26 -0.04
C PHE A 207 -10.03 -1.80 -1.07
N ASN A 208 -11.17 -1.13 -1.24
CA ASN A 208 -12.16 -1.51 -2.25
C ASN A 208 -11.64 -1.30 -3.68
N THR A 209 -10.93 -0.21 -3.95
CA THR A 209 -10.28 0.02 -5.25
C THR A 209 -9.23 -1.04 -5.51
N TRP A 210 -8.30 -1.26 -4.58
CA TRP A 210 -7.27 -2.30 -4.70
C TRP A 210 -7.87 -3.69 -4.95
N LYS A 211 -8.87 -4.10 -4.16
CA LYS A 211 -9.57 -5.37 -4.32
C LYS A 211 -10.29 -5.48 -5.68
N SER A 212 -10.88 -4.39 -6.15
CA SER A 212 -11.54 -4.34 -7.45
C SER A 212 -10.54 -4.59 -8.59
N TYR A 213 -9.34 -4.02 -8.52
CA TYR A 213 -8.29 -4.30 -9.51
C TYR A 213 -7.79 -5.75 -9.44
N LEU A 214 -7.57 -6.31 -8.25
CA LEU A 214 -7.21 -7.74 -8.13
C LEU A 214 -8.26 -8.66 -8.78
N GLN A 215 -9.55 -8.35 -8.59
CA GLN A 215 -10.64 -9.11 -9.20
C GLN A 215 -10.73 -8.88 -10.70
N TRP A 216 -10.52 -7.64 -11.17
CA TRP A 216 -10.57 -7.29 -12.58
C TRP A 216 -9.58 -8.09 -13.42
N PHE A 217 -8.40 -8.40 -12.90
CA PHE A 217 -7.41 -9.24 -13.60
C PHE A 217 -7.89 -10.67 -13.93
N LYS A 218 -8.97 -11.16 -13.30
CA LYS A 218 -9.63 -12.43 -13.71
C LYS A 218 -10.24 -12.37 -15.11
N THR A 219 -10.55 -11.17 -15.58
CA THR A 219 -11.11 -10.91 -16.92
C THR A 219 -10.02 -10.64 -17.96
N TYR A 220 -8.77 -10.48 -17.52
CA TYR A 220 -7.63 -10.20 -18.40
C TYR A 220 -7.08 -11.50 -19.02
N PRO A 221 -6.46 -11.44 -20.22
CA PRO A 221 -5.80 -12.61 -20.80
C PRO A 221 -4.76 -13.20 -19.83
N ARG A 222 -4.87 -14.51 -19.58
CA ARG A 222 -3.94 -15.22 -18.68
C ARG A 222 -2.49 -15.09 -19.14
N PHE A 223 -2.24 -15.14 -20.45
CA PHE A 223 -0.91 -15.08 -21.03
C PHE A 223 -0.78 -13.85 -21.92
N THR A 224 0.33 -13.12 -21.77
CA THR A 224 0.66 -11.94 -22.56
C THR A 224 2.09 -12.05 -23.09
N LYS A 225 2.28 -11.79 -24.38
CA LYS A 225 3.60 -11.78 -25.02
C LYS A 225 4.37 -10.52 -24.64
N MET A 226 5.62 -10.68 -24.21
CA MET A 226 6.53 -9.58 -23.93
C MET A 226 7.51 -9.31 -25.09
N PRO A 227 8.07 -8.08 -25.19
CA PRO A 227 8.94 -7.70 -26.31
C PRO A 227 10.23 -8.53 -26.47
N GLN A 228 10.72 -9.16 -25.40
CA GLN A 228 11.96 -9.94 -25.39
C GLN A 228 11.70 -11.46 -25.49
N PHE A 229 10.56 -11.85 -26.08
CA PHE A 229 10.12 -13.23 -26.28
C PHE A 229 9.76 -14.00 -25.00
N GLU A 230 9.60 -13.32 -23.86
CA GLU A 230 9.00 -13.91 -22.67
C GLU A 230 7.47 -13.94 -22.76
N VAL A 231 6.86 -14.87 -22.02
CA VAL A 231 5.41 -14.88 -21.82
C VAL A 231 5.10 -14.57 -20.35
N PHE A 232 4.39 -13.48 -20.13
CA PHE A 232 3.87 -13.10 -18.81
C PHE A 232 2.56 -13.84 -18.54
N GLU A 233 2.49 -14.60 -17.46
CA GLU A 233 1.34 -15.35 -17.01
C GLU A 233 0.75 -14.70 -15.75
N LEU A 234 -0.55 -14.38 -15.77
CA LEU A 234 -1.30 -13.99 -14.59
C LEU A 234 -1.78 -15.23 -13.83
N LEU A 235 -1.54 -15.25 -12.52
CA LEU A 235 -2.03 -16.31 -11.63
C LEU A 235 -3.23 -15.78 -10.85
N THR A 236 -4.42 -16.31 -11.17
CA THR A 236 -5.69 -15.87 -10.60
C THR A 236 -6.47 -17.02 -9.97
N ASN A 237 -7.24 -16.72 -8.92
CA ASN A 237 -8.13 -17.65 -8.23
C ASN A 237 -9.50 -16.99 -7.95
N GLU A 238 -10.28 -17.55 -7.04
CA GLU A 238 -11.58 -16.99 -6.65
C GLU A 238 -11.46 -15.57 -6.08
N GLU A 239 -10.40 -15.30 -5.31
CA GLU A 239 -10.10 -14.03 -4.64
C GLU A 239 -9.45 -12.97 -5.54
N GLY A 240 -9.03 -13.33 -6.75
CA GLY A 240 -8.44 -12.42 -7.72
C GLY A 240 -7.03 -12.82 -8.14
N LEU A 241 -6.27 -11.83 -8.58
CA LEU A 241 -4.84 -11.96 -8.85
C LEU A 241 -4.09 -12.26 -7.54
N PHE A 242 -3.38 -13.39 -7.49
CA PHE A 242 -2.55 -13.78 -6.34
C PHE A 242 -1.07 -13.91 -6.70
N GLY A 243 -0.73 -13.85 -7.99
CA GLY A 243 0.64 -13.98 -8.43
C GLY A 243 0.83 -13.74 -9.93
N PHE A 244 2.06 -13.92 -10.36
CA PHE A 244 2.42 -13.94 -11.77
C PHE A 244 3.54 -14.95 -12.02
N ALA A 245 3.72 -15.32 -13.28
CA ALA A 245 4.92 -15.98 -13.74
C ALA A 245 5.44 -15.39 -15.06
N VAL A 246 6.73 -15.58 -15.30
CA VAL A 246 7.40 -15.21 -16.55
C VAL A 246 8.04 -16.47 -17.10
N HIS A 247 7.64 -16.85 -18.31
CA HIS A 247 8.14 -18.01 -19.02
C HIS A 247 9.22 -17.58 -20.02
N PHE A 248 10.35 -18.28 -19.99
CA PHE A 248 11.48 -18.04 -20.87
C PHE A 248 11.57 -19.14 -21.94
N SER A 249 12.08 -18.79 -23.12
CA SER A 249 12.14 -19.70 -24.27
C SER A 249 13.12 -20.88 -24.09
N ASN A 250 14.03 -20.79 -23.13
CA ASN A 250 14.92 -21.89 -22.72
C ASN A 250 14.24 -22.91 -21.76
N GLY A 251 12.94 -22.77 -21.50
CA GLY A 251 12.15 -23.63 -20.62
C GLY A 251 12.26 -23.27 -19.13
N GLN A 252 13.00 -22.21 -18.76
CA GLN A 252 13.00 -21.69 -17.39
C GLN A 252 11.74 -20.87 -17.10
N LYS A 253 11.42 -20.74 -15.82
CA LYS A 253 10.27 -19.98 -15.32
C LYS A 253 10.65 -19.18 -14.08
N ALA A 254 10.26 -17.91 -14.04
CA ALA A 254 10.24 -17.11 -12.81
C ALA A 254 8.80 -16.94 -12.34
N PHE A 255 8.57 -16.89 -11.03
CA PHE A 255 7.22 -16.67 -10.50
C PHE A 255 7.23 -15.98 -9.14
N PHE A 256 6.12 -15.32 -8.84
CA PHE A 256 5.81 -14.78 -7.53
C PHE A 256 4.36 -15.11 -7.18
N GLU A 257 4.12 -15.60 -5.98
CA GLU A 257 2.79 -15.86 -5.43
C GLU A 257 2.69 -15.27 -4.02
N ARG A 258 1.58 -14.60 -3.74
CA ARG A 258 1.23 -14.12 -2.42
C ARG A 258 -0.09 -14.76 -1.99
N HIS A 259 0.00 -15.56 -0.93
CA HIS A 259 -1.12 -16.14 -0.21
C HIS A 259 -1.11 -15.61 1.23
N GLU A 260 -2.22 -15.77 1.94
CA GLU A 260 -2.33 -15.37 3.34
C GLU A 260 -1.27 -16.05 4.23
N GLU A 261 -1.02 -17.33 3.96
CA GLU A 261 -0.13 -18.19 4.75
C GLU A 261 1.29 -18.32 4.19
N LYS A 262 1.57 -17.78 2.99
CA LYS A 262 2.92 -17.82 2.41
C LYS A 262 3.12 -16.80 1.29
N VAL A 263 4.34 -16.28 1.18
CA VAL A 263 4.84 -15.67 -0.05
C VAL A 263 5.93 -16.54 -0.64
N ASP A 264 5.71 -16.96 -1.87
CA ASP A 264 6.56 -17.88 -2.62
C ASP A 264 7.08 -17.18 -3.87
N SER A 265 8.32 -17.46 -4.24
CA SER A 265 8.95 -16.87 -5.41
C SER A 265 10.14 -17.70 -5.87
N CYS A 266 10.32 -17.80 -7.17
CA CYS A 266 11.45 -18.50 -7.77
C CYS A 266 12.02 -17.68 -8.93
N ASN A 267 13.35 -17.65 -9.04
CA ASN A 267 14.07 -16.95 -10.11
C ASN A 267 13.79 -15.43 -10.19
N LEU A 268 13.49 -14.79 -9.05
CA LEU A 268 13.45 -13.34 -8.90
C LEU A 268 14.67 -12.87 -8.10
N TYR A 269 15.16 -11.68 -8.43
CA TYR A 269 16.09 -10.96 -7.57
C TYR A 269 15.77 -9.47 -7.52
N ILE A 270 16.27 -8.85 -6.46
CA ILE A 270 16.05 -7.44 -6.16
C ILE A 270 17.30 -6.69 -6.57
N GLU A 271 17.15 -5.74 -7.47
CA GLU A 271 18.23 -4.86 -7.90
C GLU A 271 18.63 -3.89 -6.78
N LYS A 272 19.78 -3.22 -6.93
CA LYS A 272 20.28 -2.27 -5.92
C LYS A 272 19.31 -1.10 -5.68
N ASP A 273 18.56 -0.69 -6.70
CA ASP A 273 17.54 0.35 -6.61
C ASP A 273 16.19 -0.16 -6.06
N GLY A 274 16.10 -1.47 -5.78
CA GLY A 274 14.93 -2.14 -5.24
C GLY A 274 13.91 -2.58 -6.28
N SER A 275 14.20 -2.43 -7.59
CA SER A 275 13.39 -2.99 -8.67
C SER A 275 13.53 -4.52 -8.76
N ILE A 276 12.64 -5.16 -9.51
CA ILE A 276 12.59 -6.63 -9.68
C ILE A 276 13.23 -7.00 -11.02
N ASN A 277 14.05 -8.04 -10.99
CA ASN A 277 14.60 -8.65 -12.20
C ASN A 277 14.62 -10.18 -12.05
N PHE A 278 14.96 -10.89 -13.14
CA PHE A 278 14.78 -12.34 -13.23
C PHE A 278 16.07 -13.10 -13.49
N PHE A 279 16.24 -14.23 -12.82
CA PHE A 279 17.25 -15.21 -13.18
C PHE A 279 16.75 -16.05 -14.36
N VAL A 280 17.16 -15.68 -15.57
CA VAL A 280 16.72 -16.32 -16.83
C VAL A 280 17.35 -17.71 -17.05
N GLY A 281 18.44 -18.03 -16.33
CA GLY A 281 19.17 -19.29 -16.47
C GLY A 281 20.17 -19.26 -17.62
N ASP A 282 20.19 -20.34 -18.43
CA ASP A 282 21.14 -20.50 -19.53
C ASP A 282 20.75 -19.61 -20.73
N LEU A 283 21.50 -18.52 -20.92
CA LEU A 283 21.24 -17.52 -21.97
C LEU A 283 21.53 -18.04 -23.37
N GLU A 284 22.39 -19.05 -23.53
CA GLU A 284 22.72 -19.63 -24.84
C GLU A 284 21.57 -20.45 -25.43
N LYS A 285 20.64 -20.88 -24.57
CA LYS A 285 19.43 -21.64 -24.96
C LYS A 285 18.21 -20.77 -25.22
N LEU A 286 18.34 -19.44 -25.15
CA LEU A 286 17.23 -18.55 -25.46
C LEU A 286 16.95 -18.53 -26.96
N GLU A 287 15.68 -18.71 -27.29
CA GLU A 287 15.15 -18.66 -28.65
C GLU A 287 14.28 -17.42 -28.83
N LYS A 288 14.22 -16.92 -30.08
CA LYS A 288 13.31 -15.82 -30.48
C LYS A 288 11.90 -16.35 -30.73
N ALA A 289 11.34 -17.01 -29.73
CA ALA A 289 10.02 -17.61 -29.77
C ALA A 289 9.37 -17.49 -28.40
N TRP A 290 8.10 -17.10 -28.37
CA TRP A 290 7.31 -17.13 -27.14
C TRP A 290 7.01 -18.57 -26.79
N LYS A 291 7.45 -19.03 -25.63
CA LYS A 291 7.19 -20.39 -25.15
C LYS A 291 6.62 -20.39 -23.74
N VAL A 292 5.74 -21.36 -23.48
CA VAL A 292 5.20 -21.68 -22.16
C VAL A 292 5.52 -23.15 -21.90
N ASP A 293 6.23 -23.44 -20.80
CA ASP A 293 6.69 -24.78 -20.44
C ASP A 293 7.37 -25.55 -21.59
N GLY A 294 8.20 -24.83 -22.38
CA GLY A 294 8.98 -25.39 -23.50
C GLY A 294 8.22 -25.57 -24.81
N LYS A 295 6.93 -25.21 -24.88
CA LYS A 295 6.10 -25.29 -26.10
C LYS A 295 5.84 -23.89 -26.66
N GLU A 296 5.80 -23.75 -27.97
CA GLU A 296 5.46 -22.46 -28.60
C GLU A 296 4.06 -21.99 -28.19
N PHE A 297 3.98 -20.69 -27.87
CA PHE A 297 2.77 -19.98 -27.49
C PHE A 297 2.35 -19.09 -28.66
N GLU A 298 1.33 -19.55 -29.38
CA GLU A 298 0.71 -18.83 -30.52
C GLU A 298 -0.15 -17.65 -30.06
#